data_AF-A0A6A5XA12-F1
#
_entry.id   AF-A0A6A5XA12-F1
#
_cell.length_a   1.000
_cell.length_b   1.000
_cell.length_c   1.000
_cell.angle_alpha   90.00
_cell.angle_beta   90.00
_cell.angle_gamma   90.00
#
_symmetry.space_group_name_H-M   'P 1'
#
loop_
_entity.id
_entity.type
_entity.pdbx_description
1 polymer ?
#
loop_
_entity_poly.entity_id
_entity_poly.type
_entity_poly.pdbx_seq_one_letter_code
_entity_poly.pdbx_strand_id
1 'polypeptide(L)'
;MELQLRVLDFCSAPTLYQMMHTSMLLRVEAAKRFWSEPDAYYLVEAHWLFRGGHPGYTYYDLSFMAYVQNLEIEDNDKSVVDSNFDGVGGIELYYDKAREFWRTFRMRFPHAKRVVVNSNREKRYERYQNDEPIAYALKILVETCPVDLEISVFVLVEIIVL
;
A
#
# COMPACT_ATOMS: atom_id res chain seq x y z
N MET A 1 -7.53 31.53 -13.82
CA MET A 1 -7.47 30.23 -13.10
C MET A 1 -6.05 29.69 -13.05
N GLU A 2 -5.28 29.72 -14.14
CA GLU A 2 -3.88 29.25 -14.19
C GLU A 2 -2.94 29.88 -13.16
N LEU A 3 -3.07 31.19 -12.89
CA LEU A 3 -2.23 31.85 -11.89
C LEU A 3 -2.45 31.30 -10.46
N GLN A 4 -3.70 31.00 -10.09
CA GLN A 4 -4.03 30.43 -8.78
C GLN A 4 -3.48 29.02 -8.63
N LEU A 5 -3.57 28.20 -9.68
CA LEU A 5 -2.96 26.87 -9.71
C LEU A 5 -1.45 26.97 -9.54
N ARG A 6 -0.81 27.89 -10.25
CA ARG A 6 0.63 28.12 -10.15
C ARG A 6 1.07 28.58 -8.76
N VAL A 7 0.22 29.29 -8.00
CA VAL A 7 0.51 29.66 -6.61
C VAL A 7 0.50 28.44 -5.68
N LEU A 8 -0.38 27.46 -5.92
CA LEU A 8 -0.41 26.23 -5.14
C LEU A 8 0.91 25.45 -5.23
N ASP A 9 1.59 25.51 -6.36
CA ASP A 9 2.89 24.83 -6.60
C ASP A 9 4.00 25.32 -5.67
N PHE A 10 3.87 26.53 -5.12
CA PHE A 10 4.83 27.12 -4.19
C PHE A 10 4.35 27.10 -2.73
N CYS A 11 3.16 26.55 -2.48
CA CYS A 11 2.62 26.48 -1.13
C CYS A 11 3.23 25.32 -0.36
N SER A 12 3.58 25.56 0.91
CA SER A 12 4.01 24.51 1.83
C SER A 12 2.86 23.57 2.16
N ALA A 13 3.18 22.35 2.63
CA ALA A 13 2.19 21.37 3.03
C ALA A 13 1.15 21.92 4.05
N PRO A 14 1.53 22.65 5.12
CA PRO A 14 0.54 23.28 6.01
C PRO A 14 -0.39 24.27 5.31
N THR A 15 0.14 25.02 4.34
CA THR A 15 -0.64 26.00 3.57
C THR A 15 -1.65 25.30 2.67
N LEU A 16 -1.23 24.25 1.96
CA LEU A 16 -2.12 23.44 1.13
C LEU A 16 -3.21 22.78 1.98
N TYR A 17 -2.85 22.22 3.14
CA TYR A 17 -3.82 21.68 4.10
C TYR A 17 -4.86 22.72 4.52
N GLN A 18 -4.42 23.94 4.87
CA GLN A 18 -5.36 25.01 5.20
C GLN A 18 -6.27 25.38 4.03
N MET A 19 -5.73 25.45 2.80
CA MET A 19 -6.52 25.75 1.61
C MET A 19 -7.58 24.68 1.31
N MET A 20 -7.28 23.39 1.57
CA MET A 20 -8.26 22.31 1.46
C MET A 20 -9.49 22.54 2.36
N HIS A 21 -9.28 23.07 3.56
CA HIS A 21 -10.34 23.25 4.55
C HIS A 21 -11.07 24.59 4.40
N THR A 22 -10.36 25.63 3.95
CA THR A 22 -10.88 27.01 3.94
C THR A 22 -11.43 27.49 2.59
N SER A 23 -11.06 26.85 1.48
CA SER A 23 -11.48 27.29 0.14
C SER A 23 -12.11 26.16 -0.67
N MET A 24 -13.43 26.23 -0.91
CA MET A 24 -14.10 25.25 -1.79
C MET A 24 -13.55 25.26 -3.22
N LEU A 25 -13.15 26.44 -3.71
CA LEU A 25 -12.62 26.61 -5.07
C LEU A 25 -11.26 25.92 -5.24
N LEU A 26 -10.38 26.03 -4.24
CA LEU A 26 -9.01 25.49 -4.31
C LEU A 26 -8.91 24.10 -3.70
N ARG A 27 -9.94 23.60 -3.00
CA ARG A 27 -9.89 22.35 -2.24
C ARG A 27 -9.35 21.17 -3.04
N VAL A 28 -9.89 20.95 -4.23
CA VAL A 28 -9.51 19.81 -5.08
C VAL A 28 -8.06 19.91 -5.52
N GLU A 29 -7.62 21.10 -5.92
CA GLU A 29 -6.27 21.32 -6.45
C GLU A 29 -5.22 21.35 -5.33
N ALA A 30 -5.57 21.92 -4.18
CA ALA A 30 -4.72 21.88 -2.99
C ALA A 30 -4.57 20.44 -2.46
N ALA A 31 -5.64 19.64 -2.46
CA ALA A 31 -5.59 18.23 -2.09
C ALA A 31 -4.67 17.43 -3.01
N LYS A 32 -4.80 17.59 -4.33
CA LYS A 32 -3.91 16.94 -5.30
C LYS A 32 -2.44 17.19 -4.96
N ARG A 33 -2.06 18.45 -4.67
CA ARG A 33 -0.68 18.82 -4.36
C ARG A 33 -0.21 18.35 -2.99
N PHE A 34 -1.05 18.52 -1.96
CA PHE A 34 -0.71 18.11 -0.60
C PHE A 34 -0.44 16.62 -0.49
N TRP A 35 -1.24 15.81 -1.19
CA TRP A 35 -1.17 14.35 -1.14
C TRP A 35 -0.23 13.73 -2.17
N SER A 36 0.23 14.51 -3.15
CA SER A 36 1.20 14.05 -4.16
C SER A 36 2.66 14.22 -3.72
N GLU A 37 2.94 14.43 -2.44
CA GLU A 37 4.30 14.60 -1.92
C GLU A 37 5.14 13.35 -2.27
N PRO A 38 6.14 13.47 -3.18
CA PRO A 38 6.88 12.32 -3.69
C PRO A 38 7.73 11.61 -2.64
N ASP A 39 7.99 12.23 -1.49
CA ASP A 39 8.80 11.65 -0.42
C ASP A 39 7.96 11.09 0.74
N ALA A 40 6.64 11.35 0.75
CA ALA A 40 5.74 10.83 1.77
C ALA A 40 5.26 9.41 1.40
N TYR A 41 5.35 8.49 2.35
CA TYR A 41 4.74 7.16 2.29
C TYR A 41 3.50 7.11 3.18
N TYR A 42 2.43 6.53 2.66
CA TYR A 42 1.20 6.31 3.41
C TYR A 42 1.00 4.83 3.68
N LEU A 43 0.69 4.52 4.93
CA LEU A 43 0.53 3.15 5.41
C LEU A 43 -0.89 2.64 5.15
N VAL A 44 -1.00 1.43 4.62
CA VAL A 44 -2.25 0.68 4.53
C VAL A 44 -2.04 -0.78 4.92
N GLU A 45 -3.06 -1.41 5.47
CA GLU A 45 -2.97 -2.79 5.90
C GLU A 45 -3.23 -3.75 4.73
N ALA A 46 -2.38 -4.77 4.56
CA ALA A 46 -2.52 -5.75 3.49
C ALA A 46 -3.91 -6.43 3.50
N HIS A 47 -4.43 -6.73 4.70
CA HIS A 47 -5.73 -7.39 4.87
C HIS A 47 -6.91 -6.62 4.32
N TRP A 48 -6.83 -5.30 4.34
CA TRP A 48 -7.88 -4.45 3.79
C TRP A 48 -7.96 -4.60 2.27
N LEU A 49 -6.81 -4.67 1.59
CA LEU A 49 -6.73 -4.89 0.14
C LEU A 49 -7.22 -6.29 -0.27
N PHE A 50 -6.85 -7.33 0.49
CA PHE A 50 -7.36 -8.69 0.23
C PHE A 50 -8.89 -8.82 0.42
N ARG A 51 -9.50 -7.93 1.21
CA ARG A 51 -10.95 -7.88 1.43
C ARG A 51 -11.68 -6.91 0.49
N GLY A 52 -11.07 -6.52 -0.62
CA GLY A 52 -11.69 -5.65 -1.63
C GLY A 52 -11.59 -4.15 -1.33
N GLY A 53 -10.84 -3.76 -0.30
CA GLY A 53 -10.51 -2.37 -0.03
C GLY A 53 -11.73 -1.50 0.27
N HIS A 54 -12.77 -2.04 0.89
CA HIS A 54 -14.00 -1.29 1.16
C HIS A 54 -13.80 -0.24 2.28
N PRO A 55 -14.53 0.90 2.26
CA PRO A 55 -14.37 1.99 3.24
C PRO A 55 -14.73 1.65 4.69
N GLY A 56 -15.07 0.39 5.00
CA GLY A 56 -15.73 -0.07 6.23
C GLY A 56 -15.18 0.50 7.54
N TYR A 57 -14.39 -0.27 8.28
CA TYR A 57 -13.93 0.11 9.63
C TYR A 57 -12.60 0.87 9.65
N THR A 58 -11.92 1.00 8.50
CA THR A 58 -10.56 1.55 8.43
C THR A 58 -10.50 3.08 8.54
N TYR A 59 -11.65 3.76 8.54
CA TYR A 59 -11.77 5.23 8.52
C TYR A 59 -10.93 5.91 7.42
N TYR A 60 -10.55 5.16 6.39
CA TYR A 60 -9.74 5.67 5.29
C TYR A 60 -10.55 6.66 4.44
N ASP A 61 -9.98 7.84 4.21
CA ASP A 61 -10.48 8.77 3.22
C ASP A 61 -10.10 8.26 1.82
N LEU A 62 -11.04 7.56 1.18
CA LEU A 62 -10.84 7.02 -0.17
C LEU A 62 -10.62 8.11 -1.22
N SER A 63 -11.12 9.33 -0.98
CA SER A 63 -10.90 10.45 -1.90
C SER A 63 -9.46 10.92 -1.83
N PHE A 64 -8.87 10.90 -0.63
CA PHE A 64 -7.44 11.15 -0.42
C PHE A 64 -6.58 10.08 -1.09
N MET A 65 -6.91 8.80 -0.88
CA MET A 65 -6.14 7.67 -1.42
C MET A 65 -5.95 7.73 -2.94
N ALA A 66 -6.93 8.29 -3.65
CA ALA A 66 -6.85 8.47 -5.08
C ALA A 66 -5.64 9.28 -5.54
N TYR A 67 -5.06 10.14 -4.69
CA TYR A 67 -3.94 11.02 -5.04
C TYR A 67 -2.57 10.51 -4.56
N VAL A 68 -2.54 9.45 -3.75
CA VAL A 68 -1.33 8.91 -3.16
C VAL A 68 -0.43 8.29 -4.23
N GLN A 69 0.87 8.64 -4.19
CA GLN A 69 1.88 8.10 -5.12
C GLN A 69 2.78 7.04 -4.50
N ASN A 70 3.08 7.13 -3.19
CA ASN A 70 3.91 6.15 -2.50
C ASN A 70 3.15 5.52 -1.34
N LEU A 71 3.14 4.19 -1.32
CA LEU A 71 2.43 3.41 -0.30
C LEU A 71 3.38 2.45 0.40
N GLU A 72 3.14 2.31 1.69
CA GLU A 72 3.65 1.22 2.48
C GLU A 72 2.47 0.29 2.80
N ILE A 73 2.62 -1.00 2.48
CA ILE A 73 1.64 -2.03 2.75
C ILE A 73 2.16 -2.86 3.92
N GLU A 74 1.46 -2.79 5.04
CA GLU A 74 1.80 -3.47 6.27
C GLU A 74 1.20 -4.87 6.32
N ASP A 75 2.04 -5.89 6.50
CA ASP A 75 1.65 -7.29 6.71
C ASP A 75 1.73 -7.66 8.20
N ASN A 76 0.82 -7.10 9.01
CA ASN A 76 0.85 -7.16 10.48
C ASN A 76 0.10 -8.34 11.13
N ASP A 77 -0.67 -9.12 10.40
CA ASP A 77 -1.52 -10.15 10.99
C ASP A 77 -0.89 -11.55 10.87
N LYS A 78 -1.44 -12.53 11.60
CA LYS A 78 -1.26 -13.97 11.37
C LYS A 78 -1.72 -14.30 9.97
N SER A 79 -0.79 -14.02 9.07
CA SER A 79 -0.75 -14.33 7.67
C SER A 79 -2.08 -14.12 6.95
N VAL A 80 -2.51 -12.90 6.70
CA VAL A 80 -3.51 -12.74 5.63
C VAL A 80 -2.95 -13.26 4.30
N VAL A 81 -1.62 -13.19 4.12
CA VAL A 81 -0.91 -13.78 2.98
C VAL A 81 -0.61 -15.29 3.12
N ASP A 82 -0.85 -15.94 4.27
CA ASP A 82 -0.75 -17.43 4.39
C ASP A 82 -2.12 -18.08 4.67
N SER A 83 -3.03 -17.44 5.41
CA SER A 83 -4.44 -17.84 5.66
C SER A 83 -5.37 -17.60 4.48
N ASN A 84 -5.25 -16.50 3.72
CA ASN A 84 -5.92 -16.45 2.41
C ASN A 84 -5.26 -17.43 1.42
N PHE A 85 -4.16 -18.03 1.79
CA PHE A 85 -3.39 -18.90 0.95
C PHE A 85 -3.26 -20.27 1.63
N ASP A 86 -4.33 -20.67 2.34
CA ASP A 86 -4.47 -21.97 2.96
C ASP A 86 -4.21 -23.04 1.89
N GLY A 87 -3.20 -23.89 2.14
CA GLY A 87 -2.61 -24.86 1.21
C GLY A 87 -3.52 -26.00 0.73
N VAL A 88 -4.84 -25.82 0.79
CA VAL A 88 -5.85 -26.67 0.14
C VAL A 88 -6.01 -26.29 -1.33
N GLY A 89 -5.66 -25.05 -1.72
CA GLY A 89 -5.61 -24.60 -3.10
C GLY A 89 -4.26 -24.89 -3.75
N GLY A 90 -4.27 -25.29 -5.02
CA GLY A 90 -3.03 -25.34 -5.82
C GLY A 90 -2.43 -23.94 -6.03
N ILE A 91 -1.18 -23.89 -6.48
CA ILE A 91 -0.41 -22.67 -6.78
C ILE A 91 -1.22 -21.63 -7.59
N GLU A 92 -2.08 -22.07 -8.50
CA GLU A 92 -2.92 -21.19 -9.33
C GLU A 92 -3.84 -20.29 -8.49
N LEU A 93 -4.41 -20.80 -7.40
CA LEU A 93 -5.26 -20.02 -6.49
C LEU A 93 -4.47 -18.87 -5.85
N TYR A 94 -3.17 -19.07 -5.61
CA TYR A 94 -2.31 -18.04 -5.05
C TYR A 94 -2.15 -16.88 -6.05
N TYR A 95 -1.87 -17.18 -7.30
CA TYR A 95 -1.75 -16.15 -8.35
C TYR A 95 -3.06 -15.40 -8.55
N ASP A 96 -4.22 -16.06 -8.47
CA ASP A 96 -5.53 -15.39 -8.57
C ASP A 96 -5.76 -14.40 -7.44
N LYS A 97 -5.47 -14.78 -6.20
CA LYS A 97 -5.62 -13.89 -5.04
C LYS A 97 -4.65 -12.71 -5.10
N ALA A 98 -3.42 -12.93 -5.56
CA ALA A 98 -2.45 -11.86 -5.75
C ALA A 98 -2.88 -10.91 -6.89
N ARG A 99 -3.45 -11.43 -7.98
CA ARG A 99 -4.06 -10.59 -9.05
C ARG A 99 -5.24 -9.77 -8.53
N GLU A 100 -6.11 -10.36 -7.72
CA GLU A 100 -7.24 -9.64 -7.12
C GLU A 100 -6.79 -8.56 -6.15
N PHE A 101 -5.75 -8.84 -5.36
CA PHE A 101 -5.09 -7.87 -4.50
C PHE A 101 -4.61 -6.65 -5.32
N TRP A 102 -3.87 -6.88 -6.40
CA TRP A 102 -3.37 -5.79 -7.25
C TRP A 102 -4.49 -5.04 -8.00
N ARG A 103 -5.56 -5.74 -8.39
CA ARG A 103 -6.76 -5.10 -8.96
C ARG A 103 -7.40 -4.16 -7.95
N THR A 104 -7.53 -4.59 -6.70
CA THR A 104 -8.07 -3.77 -5.61
C THR A 104 -7.16 -2.58 -5.32
N PHE A 105 -5.85 -2.82 -5.25
CA PHE A 105 -4.84 -1.77 -5.09
C PHE A 105 -4.98 -0.69 -6.16
N ARG A 106 -5.03 -1.05 -7.44
CA ARG A 106 -5.16 -0.09 -8.55
C ARG A 106 -6.48 0.67 -8.53
N MET A 107 -7.56 0.04 -8.10
CA MET A 107 -8.85 0.71 -7.93
C MET A 107 -8.79 1.81 -6.86
N ARG A 108 -8.03 1.59 -5.79
CA ARG A 108 -7.92 2.52 -4.65
C ARG A 108 -6.82 3.56 -4.82
N PHE A 109 -5.73 3.19 -5.49
CA PHE A 109 -4.54 4.00 -5.68
C PHE A 109 -4.21 4.13 -7.17
N PRO A 110 -5.07 4.77 -7.98
CA PRO A 110 -4.87 4.92 -9.42
C PRO A 110 -3.60 5.70 -9.79
N HIS A 111 -3.07 6.52 -8.87
CA HIS A 111 -1.86 7.32 -9.09
C HIS A 111 -0.62 6.76 -8.35
N ALA A 112 -0.72 5.58 -7.74
CA ALA A 112 0.42 4.94 -7.10
C ALA A 112 1.53 4.67 -8.13
N LYS A 113 2.77 4.89 -7.69
CA LYS A 113 3.99 4.64 -8.45
C LYS A 113 4.94 3.74 -7.67
N ARG A 114 5.03 3.93 -6.35
CA ARG A 114 5.93 3.18 -5.48
C ARG A 114 5.13 2.45 -4.41
N VAL A 115 5.49 1.20 -4.19
CA VAL A 115 4.89 0.38 -3.14
C VAL A 115 5.99 -0.37 -2.38
N VAL A 116 5.98 -0.23 -1.06
CA VAL A 116 6.82 -1.00 -0.16
C VAL A 116 5.93 -2.00 0.54
N VAL A 117 6.16 -3.29 0.36
CA VAL A 117 5.51 -4.33 1.16
C VAL A 117 6.38 -4.56 2.39
N ASN A 118 5.89 -4.09 3.54
CA ASN A 118 6.58 -4.22 4.82
C ASN A 118 6.06 -5.47 5.56
N SER A 119 6.91 -6.48 5.59
CA SER A 119 6.73 -7.72 6.34
C SER A 119 7.66 -7.71 7.56
N ASN A 120 7.47 -6.76 8.47
CA ASN A 120 8.17 -6.68 9.75
C ASN A 120 7.55 -7.63 10.79
N ARG A 121 7.50 -8.92 10.46
CA ARG A 121 6.96 -9.95 11.35
C ARG A 121 7.94 -10.19 12.50
N GLU A 122 7.52 -9.98 13.74
CA GLU A 122 8.06 -10.73 14.89
C GLU A 122 7.63 -12.20 14.70
N LYS A 123 8.36 -12.95 13.86
CA LYS A 123 8.13 -14.38 13.71
C LYS A 123 8.52 -15.04 15.03
N ARG A 124 7.57 -15.17 15.96
CA ARG A 124 7.70 -16.17 17.02
C ARG A 124 7.92 -17.50 16.32
N TYR A 125 9.12 -18.04 16.46
CA TYR A 125 9.66 -19.20 15.74
C TYR A 125 8.78 -20.45 15.89
N GLU A 126 7.65 -20.50 15.18
CA GLU A 126 6.96 -21.75 14.88
C GLU A 126 7.62 -22.33 13.63
N ARG A 127 8.74 -23.02 13.87
CA ARG A 127 9.37 -24.07 13.03
C ARG A 127 8.89 -24.11 11.57
N TYR A 128 9.40 -23.21 10.73
CA TYR A 128 9.43 -23.47 9.29
C TYR A 128 10.70 -24.26 8.98
N GLN A 129 10.52 -25.54 8.67
CA GLN A 129 11.56 -26.49 8.28
C GLN A 129 12.11 -26.26 6.85
N ASN A 130 11.88 -25.11 6.21
CA ASN A 130 12.34 -24.85 4.86
C ASN A 130 13.13 -23.53 4.81
N ASP A 131 14.37 -23.62 4.31
CA ASP A 131 15.41 -22.58 4.26
C ASP A 131 15.13 -21.37 3.35
N GLU A 132 13.86 -21.03 3.06
CA GLU A 132 13.53 -19.81 2.30
C GLU A 132 13.07 -18.68 3.24
N PRO A 133 13.87 -17.60 3.43
CA PRO A 133 13.53 -16.51 4.35
C PRO A 133 12.34 -15.66 3.87
N ILE A 134 12.04 -15.65 2.56
CA ILE A 134 10.90 -14.94 1.97
C ILE A 134 9.73 -15.92 1.89
N ALA A 135 8.61 -15.61 2.56
CA ALA A 135 7.40 -16.41 2.45
C ALA A 135 6.97 -16.50 0.97
N TYR A 136 6.71 -17.71 0.47
CA TYR A 136 6.32 -17.98 -0.93
C TYR A 136 5.24 -17.02 -1.46
N ALA A 137 4.31 -16.62 -0.60
CA ALA A 137 3.23 -15.72 -0.95
C ALA A 137 3.69 -14.25 -1.19
N LEU A 138 4.75 -13.78 -0.52
CA LEU A 138 5.38 -12.49 -0.84
C LEU A 138 6.02 -12.51 -2.23
N LYS A 139 6.65 -13.64 -2.60
CA LYS A 139 7.23 -13.82 -3.93
C LYS A 139 6.15 -13.72 -5.01
N ILE A 140 5.01 -14.39 -4.81
CA ILE A 140 3.88 -14.31 -5.74
C ILE A 140 3.32 -12.88 -5.84
N LEU A 141 3.20 -12.16 -4.72
CA LEU A 141 2.77 -10.76 -4.74
C LEU A 141 3.71 -9.89 -5.58
N VAL A 142 5.03 -10.08 -5.45
CA VAL A 142 6.02 -9.36 -6.27
C VAL A 142 5.92 -9.75 -7.75
N GLU A 143 5.85 -11.04 -8.05
CA GLU A 143 5.77 -11.54 -9.44
C GLU A 143 4.49 -11.10 -10.17
N THR A 144 3.42 -10.87 -9.44
CA THR A 144 2.13 -10.43 -9.99
C THR A 144 1.95 -8.92 -9.96
N CYS A 145 2.93 -8.18 -9.46
CA CYS A 145 2.88 -6.72 -9.39
C CYS A 145 2.72 -6.11 -10.80
N PRO A 146 1.82 -5.14 -10.99
CA PRO A 146 1.72 -4.37 -12.22
C PRO A 146 3.08 -3.77 -12.64
N VAL A 147 3.37 -3.84 -13.93
CA VAL A 147 4.68 -3.43 -14.49
C VAL A 147 4.96 -1.92 -14.39
N ASP A 148 3.93 -1.11 -14.16
CA ASP A 148 4.04 0.34 -13.99
C ASP A 148 4.23 0.76 -12.52
N LEU A 149 4.29 -0.19 -11.60
CA LEU A 149 4.57 0.04 -10.18
C LEU A 149 6.00 -0.39 -9.83
N GLU A 150 6.71 0.50 -9.14
CA GLU A 150 7.98 0.20 -8.50
C GLU A 150 7.69 -0.48 -7.15
N ILE A 151 7.91 -1.79 -7.07
CA ILE A 151 7.72 -2.57 -5.86
C ILE A 151 9.05 -2.83 -5.16
N SER A 152 9.06 -2.63 -3.84
CA SER A 152 10.12 -3.06 -2.93
C SER A 152 9.50 -3.88 -1.81
N VAL A 153 10.26 -4.83 -1.26
CA VAL A 153 9.82 -5.64 -0.12
C VAL A 153 10.82 -5.43 1.01
N PHE A 154 10.31 -5.10 2.19
CA PHE A 154 11.07 -4.99 3.42
C PHE A 154 10.73 -6.18 4.31
N VAL A 155 11.73 -7.00 4.65
CA VAL A 155 11.56 -8.16 5.53
C VAL A 155 12.53 -8.03 6.68
N LEU A 156 12.01 -7.98 7.91
CA LEU A 156 12.84 -8.11 9.10
C LEU A 156 13.10 -9.60 9.38
N VAL A 157 14.37 -9.97 9.53
CA VAL A 157 14.79 -11.33 9.89
C VAL A 157 15.60 -11.25 11.17
N GLU A 158 15.09 -11.85 12.24
CA GLU A 158 15.85 -12.03 13.47
C GLU A 158 16.79 -13.24 13.30
N ILE A 159 18.11 -13.00 13.37
CA ILE A 159 19.13 -14.04 13.32
C ILE A 159 19.57 -14.32 14.75
N ILE A 160 19.15 -15.45 15.31
CA ILE A 160 19.70 -15.93 16.58
C ILE A 160 21.08 -16.53 16.28
N VAL A 161 22.13 -15.81 16.67
CA VAL A 161 23.50 -16.36 16.69
C VAL A 161 23.63 -17.22 17.94
N LEU A 162 23.72 -18.54 17.76
CA LEU A 162 24.00 -19.52 18.82
C LEU A 162 25.49 -19.60 19.13
#